data_AF-A0ABD1EQG3-F1
#
_entry.id   AF-A0ABD1EQG3-F1
#
_cell.length_a   1.000
_cell.length_b   1.000
_cell.length_c   1.000
_cell.angle_alpha   90.00
_cell.angle_beta   90.00
_cell.angle_gamma   90.00
#
_symmetry.space_group_name_H-M   'P 1'
#
loop_
_entity.id
_entity.type
_entity.pdbx_description
1 polymer ?
#
loop_
_entity_poly.entity_id
_entity_poly.type
_entity_poly.pdbx_seq_one_letter_code
_entity_poly.pdbx_strand_id
1 'polypeptide(L)' 'MSDSPAAPARHMKFPYTLGAKLVQFPYKFYFQNNWVFKYYLFAFVVGIPVFKKISNLANSPENVAKWAEIRRKQAAEHH' A
#
# COMPACT_ATOMS: atom_id res chain seq x y z
N MET A 1 -25.23 15.85 34.20
CA MET A 1 -24.84 17.18 33.67
C MET A 1 -24.34 16.96 32.25
N SER A 2 -25.10 17.48 31.29
CA SER A 2 -24.83 17.64 29.83
C SER A 2 -24.45 16.41 28.99
N ASP A 3 -25.42 15.53 28.71
CA ASP A 3 -25.44 14.78 27.45
C ASP A 3 -26.01 15.69 26.35
N SER A 4 -25.19 16.60 25.84
CA SER A 4 -25.56 17.36 24.65
C SER A 4 -25.42 16.41 23.45
N PRO A 5 -26.48 16.11 22.67
CA PRO A 5 -26.34 15.28 21.49
C PRO A 5 -25.36 15.98 20.55
N ALA A 6 -24.25 15.33 20.23
CA ALA A 6 -23.28 15.84 19.28
C ALA A 6 -24.04 16.19 17.99
N ALA A 7 -24.01 17.46 17.59
CA ALA A 7 -24.68 17.92 16.38
C ALA A 7 -24.31 17.01 15.21
N PRO A 8 -25.26 16.61 14.34
CA PRO A 8 -24.97 15.73 13.22
C PRO A 8 -23.85 16.36 12.38
N ALA A 9 -22.76 15.63 12.22
CA ALA A 9 -21.59 16.08 11.45
C ALA A 9 -22.08 16.55 10.07
N ARG A 10 -21.89 17.83 9.76
CA ARG A 10 -22.39 18.41 8.51
C ARG A 10 -21.73 17.69 7.34
N HIS A 11 -22.55 17.00 6.52
CA HIS A 11 -22.05 16.36 5.30
C HIS A 11 -21.48 17.41 4.35
N MET A 12 -20.43 17.05 3.60
CA MET A 12 -19.88 17.92 2.56
C MET A 12 -20.95 18.24 1.50
N LYS A 13 -20.95 19.48 1.01
CA LYS A 13 -21.92 19.99 0.01
C LYS A 13 -21.94 19.14 -1.28
N PHE A 14 -20.81 18.54 -1.66
CA PHE A 14 -20.67 17.75 -2.88
C PHE A 14 -20.24 16.30 -2.57
N PRO A 15 -21.18 15.44 -2.13
CA PRO A 15 -20.90 14.08 -1.62
C PRO A 15 -20.46 13.08 -2.71
N TYR A 16 -20.52 13.47 -3.99
CA TYR A 16 -20.14 12.63 -5.12
C TYR A 16 -18.67 12.81 -5.54
N THR A 17 -17.97 13.80 -4.98
CA THR A 17 -16.54 13.99 -5.22
C THR A 17 -15.75 12.87 -4.55
N LEU A 18 -14.60 12.51 -5.14
CA LEU A 18 -13.74 11.46 -4.57
C LEU A 18 -13.31 11.79 -3.14
N GLY A 19 -13.00 13.06 -2.86
CA GLY A 19 -12.65 13.52 -1.51
C GLY A 19 -13.81 13.35 -0.52
N ALA A 20 -15.04 13.68 -0.92
CA ALA A 20 -16.20 13.50 -0.04
C ALA A 20 -16.48 12.02 0.27
N LYS A 21 -16.29 11.13 -0.71
CA LYS A 21 -16.42 9.68 -0.50
C LYS A 21 -15.37 9.13 0.46
N LEU A 22 -14.14 9.64 0.41
CA LEU A 22 -13.10 9.28 1.37
C LEU A 22 -13.48 9.72 2.78
N VAL A 23 -13.86 10.98 2.99
CA VAL A 23 -14.23 11.50 4.32
C VAL A 23 -15.46 10.78 4.90
N GLN A 24 -16.41 10.38 4.06
CA GLN A 24 -17.59 9.64 4.47
C GLN A 24 -17.32 8.17 4.80
N PHE A 25 -16.17 7.62 4.42
CA PHE A 25 -15.85 6.24 4.72
C PHE A 25 -15.66 6.05 6.24
N PRO A 26 -16.32 5.05 6.87
CA PRO A 26 -16.31 4.92 8.32
C PRO A 26 -15.02 4.23 8.80
N TYR A 27 -13.88 4.91 8.66
CA TYR A 27 -12.55 4.37 9.00
C TYR A 27 -12.49 3.81 10.41
N LYS A 28 -12.99 4.55 11.41
CA LYS A 28 -12.99 4.11 12.82
C LYS A 28 -13.72 2.79 13.02
N PHE A 29 -14.89 2.62 12.38
CA PHE A 29 -15.66 1.38 12.47
C PHE A 29 -14.86 0.19 11.94
N TYR A 30 -14.23 0.33 10.77
CA TYR A 30 -13.41 -0.75 10.20
C TYR A 30 -12.15 -1.04 11.01
N PHE A 31 -11.45 -0.02 11.53
CA PHE A 31 -10.29 -0.25 12.40
C PHE A 31 -10.66 -0.95 13.71
N GLN A 32 -11.82 -0.66 14.29
CA GLN A 32 -12.25 -1.29 15.54
C GLN A 32 -12.76 -2.72 15.32
N ASN A 33 -13.59 -2.93 14.30
CA ASN A 33 -14.31 -4.18 14.09
C ASN A 33 -13.61 -5.17 13.16
N ASN A 34 -12.68 -4.72 12.32
CA ASN A 34 -11.98 -5.57 11.38
C ASN A 34 -10.46 -5.56 11.63
N TRP A 35 -9.95 -6.71 12.08
CA TRP A 35 -8.54 -6.93 12.35
C TRP A 35 -7.65 -6.73 11.12
N VAL A 36 -8.16 -7.01 9.91
CA VAL A 36 -7.42 -6.88 8.66
C VAL A 36 -6.87 -5.47 8.49
N PHE A 37 -7.67 -4.42 8.74
CA PHE A 37 -7.19 -3.03 8.56
C PHE A 37 -6.04 -2.68 9.51
N LYS A 38 -6.02 -3.25 10.72
CA LYS A 38 -4.91 -3.06 11.67
C LYS A 38 -3.65 -3.73 11.13
N TYR A 39 -3.71 -5.03 10.85
CA TYR A 39 -2.54 -5.80 10.44
C TYR A 39 -2.06 -5.47 9.03
N TYR A 40 -2.94 -5.04 8.13
CA TYR A 40 -2.55 -4.64 6.78
C TYR A 40 -1.63 -3.42 6.80
N LEU A 41 -1.91 -2.43 7.67
CA LEU A 41 -1.04 -1.28 7.86
C LEU A 41 0.34 -1.70 8.40
N PHE A 42 0.37 -2.56 9.42
CA PHE A 42 1.63 -3.09 9.95
C PHE A 42 2.39 -3.90 8.91
N ALA A 43 1.71 -4.76 8.15
CA ALA A 43 2.30 -5.55 7.08
C ALA A 43 2.88 -4.66 5.98
N PHE A 44 2.23 -3.54 5.64
CA PHE A 44 2.76 -2.57 4.69
C PHE A 44 4.05 -1.91 5.23
N VAL A 45 4.01 -1.42 6.47
CA VAL A 45 5.15 -0.73 7.09
C VAL A 45 6.36 -1.66 7.23
N VAL A 46 6.13 -2.91 7.65
CA VAL A 46 7.19 -3.92 7.78
C VAL A 46 7.60 -4.49 6.43
N GLY A 47 6.67 -4.58 5.47
CA GLY A 47 6.92 -5.07 4.12
C GLY A 47 7.85 -4.14 3.33
N ILE A 48 7.70 -2.82 3.45
CA ILE A 48 8.53 -1.84 2.72
C ILE A 48 10.04 -2.10 2.86
N PRO A 49 10.64 -2.22 4.07
CA PRO A 49 12.07 -2.49 4.19
C PRO A 49 12.46 -3.88 3.68
N VAL A 50 11.59 -4.89 3.82
CA VAL A 50 11.83 -6.24 3.30
C VAL A 50 11.91 -6.21 1.77
N PHE A 51 10.90 -5.64 1.11
CA PHE A 51 10.88 -5.52 -0.35
C PHE A 51 11.99 -4.62 -0.86
N LYS A 52 12.35 -3.55 -0.14
CA LYS A 52 13.50 -2.71 -0.49
C LYS A 52 14.81 -3.49 -0.48
N LYS A 53 15.04 -4.34 0.53
CA LYS A 53 16.24 -5.20 0.57
C LYS A 53 16.26 -6.18 -0.59
N ILE A 54 15.14 -6.84 -0.87
CA ILE A 54 15.03 -7.78 -2.00
C ILE A 54 15.28 -7.06 -3.33
N SER A 55 14.69 -5.88 -3.52
CA SER A 55 14.88 -5.07 -4.72
C SER A 55 16.33 -4.64 -4.90
N ASN A 56 17.01 -4.22 -3.83
CA ASN A 56 18.41 -3.85 -3.89
C ASN A 56 19.33 -5.03 -4.22
N LEU A 57 19.04 -6.22 -3.66
CA LEU A 57 19.78 -7.45 -3.96
C LEU A 57 19.59 -7.88 -5.41
N ALA A 58 18.34 -7.85 -5.90
CA ALA A 58 18.02 -8.19 -7.29
C ALA A 58 18.70 -7.24 -8.29
N ASN A 59 18.80 -5.95 -7.96
CA ASN A 59 19.44 -4.92 -8.77
C ASN A 59 20.93 -4.69 -8.43
N SER A 60 21.55 -5.59 -7.67
CA SER A 60 22.98 -5.51 -7.41
C SER A 60 23.77 -5.61 -8.73
N PRO A 61 24.88 -4.87 -8.88
CA PRO A 61 25.62 -4.80 -10.15
C PRO A 61 26.09 -6.18 -10.62
N GLU A 62 26.45 -7.07 -9.69
CA GLU A 62 26.81 -8.45 -9.98
C GLU A 62 25.65 -9.25 -10.56
N ASN A 63 24.45 -9.11 -10.00
CA ASN A 63 23.28 -9.84 -10.47
C ASN A 63 22.82 -9.31 -11.84
N VAL A 64 22.87 -7.99 -12.03
CA VAL A 64 22.60 -7.36 -13.34
C VAL A 64 23.58 -7.86 -14.41
N ALA A 65 24.87 -7.96 -14.10
CA ALA A 65 25.88 -8.49 -15.01
C ALA A 65 25.62 -9.96 -15.37
N LYS A 66 25.33 -10.81 -14.38
CA LYS A 66 24.95 -12.23 -14.59
C LYS A 66 23.71 -12.35 -15.47
N TRP A 67 22.67 -11.55 -15.22
CA TRP A 67 21.47 -11.53 -16.04
C TRP A 67 21.71 -11.02 -17.46
N ALA A 68 22.65 -10.09 -17.66
CA ALA A 68 23.06 -9.66 -19.00
C ALA A 68 23.79 -10.78 -19.74
N GLU A 69 24.66 -11.53 -19.09
CA GLU A 69 25.38 -12.68 -19.68
C GLU A 69 24.43 -13.83 -20.04
N ILE A 70 23.50 -14.18 -19.15
CA ILE A 70 22.48 -15.20 -19.41
C ILE A 70 21.65 -14.80 -20.64
N ARG A 71 21.21 -13.55 -20.73
CA ARG A 71 20.46 -13.06 -21.89
C ARG A 71 21.28 -13.05 -23.18
N ARG A 72 22.58 -12.75 -23.12
CA ARG A 72 23.48 -12.85 -24.29
C ARG A 72 23.63 -14.29 -24.78
N LYS A 73 23.77 -15.26 -23.86
CA LYS A 73 23.84 -16.69 -24.20
C LYS A 73 22.52 -17.18 -24.81
N GLN A 74 21.40 -16.84 -24.20
CA GLN A 74 20.08 -17.18 -24.72
C GLN A 74 19.81 -16.57 -26.10
N ALA A 75 20.20 -15.32 -26.32
CA ALA A 75 20.10 -14.70 -27.63
C ALA A 75 20.98 -15.40 -28.67
N ALA A 76 22.21 -15.79 -28.30
CA ALA A 76 23.12 -16.52 -29.18
C ALA A 76 22.68 -17.96 -29.47
N GLU A 77 21.97 -18.62 -28.56
CA GLU A 77 21.39 -19.96 -28.76
C GLU A 77 20.11 -19.95 -29.61
N HIS A 78 19.41 -18.81 -29.67
CA HIS A 78 18.18 -18.62 -30.44
C HIS A 78 18.40 -18.04 -31.85
N HIS A 79 19.65 -17.77 -32.24
CA HIS A 79 20.07 -17.35 -33.58
C HIS A 79 20.80 -18.49 -34.29
#